data_AF-A0A1J3D8B7-F1
#
_entry.id   AF-A0A1J3D8B7-F1
#
_cell.length_a   1.000
_cell.length_b   1.000
_cell.length_c   1.000
_cell.angle_alpha   90.00
_cell.angle_beta   90.00
_cell.angle_gamma   90.00
#
_symmetry.space_group_name_H-M   'P 1'
#
loop_
_entity.id
_entity.type
_entity.pdbx_description
1 polymer ?
#
loop_
_entity_poly.entity_id
_entity_poly.type
_entity_poly.pdbx_seq_one_letter_code
_entity_poly.pdbx_strand_id
1 'polypeptide(L)'
;KGAQIEFELDYPNEYITSVEGSCDPDTGVATRVRSLTFKTSKGRTSPTYGSVNTRTFVFESKGRALVGFHGRSGWAIDAIGAYFGPLPIDLPPPAEKLQAKGGDGGDLWDDGVFDGVKKIYVGQGENGVSSVKFEYHKNNSVIAKGDHGKKTMLGYEEFELDFPSEYITAVEGCFDKVIGSESGVITMLKFKTNKRTSPQFGLESASSFLIEKEGYKIVGFHGKASHEIHQFGVHVVP
;
A
#
# COMPACT_ATOMS: atom_id res chain seq x y z
N LYS A 1 -3.68 -3.98 -39.40
CA LYS A 1 -2.69 -3.30 -38.53
C LYS A 1 -3.04 -3.67 -37.09
N GLY A 2 -2.13 -4.30 -36.35
CA GLY A 2 -2.34 -4.54 -34.92
C GLY A 2 -2.15 -3.26 -34.13
N ALA A 3 -2.90 -3.07 -33.05
CA ALA A 3 -2.68 -2.00 -32.10
C ALA A 3 -1.54 -2.39 -31.15
N GLN A 4 -0.66 -1.45 -30.83
CA GLN A 4 0.28 -1.60 -29.72
C GLN A 4 -0.52 -1.58 -28.41
N ILE A 5 -0.21 -2.51 -27.52
CA ILE A 5 -0.81 -2.57 -26.18
C ILE A 5 0.33 -2.58 -25.16
N GLU A 6 0.17 -1.80 -24.10
CA GLU A 6 1.21 -1.57 -23.11
C GLU A 6 0.79 -2.14 -21.76
N PHE A 7 1.79 -2.57 -20.98
CA PHE A 7 1.65 -3.00 -19.59
C PHE A 7 2.74 -2.33 -18.77
N GLU A 8 2.40 -1.19 -18.18
CA GLU A 8 3.36 -0.43 -17.38
C GLU A 8 3.50 -1.08 -15.99
N LEU A 9 4.74 -1.33 -15.58
CA LEU A 9 5.11 -1.81 -14.25
C LEU A 9 5.52 -0.63 -13.38
N ASP A 10 5.09 -0.65 -12.13
CA ASP A 10 5.55 0.28 -11.10
C ASP A 10 6.94 -0.14 -10.59
N TYR A 11 7.96 -0.07 -11.44
CA TYR A 11 9.33 -0.45 -11.11
C TYR A 11 10.01 0.63 -10.24
N PRO A 12 10.77 0.27 -9.17
CA PRO A 12 11.16 -1.08 -8.75
C PRO A 12 10.17 -1.79 -7.80
N ASN A 13 9.06 -1.14 -7.42
CA ASN A 13 8.07 -1.65 -6.45
C ASN A 13 7.27 -2.86 -6.96
N GLU A 14 7.21 -3.05 -8.26
CA GLU A 14 6.48 -4.10 -8.96
C GLU A 14 7.38 -4.73 -10.01
N TYR A 15 7.44 -6.05 -10.01
CA TYR A 15 8.21 -6.83 -10.97
C TYR A 15 7.41 -8.06 -11.40
N ILE A 16 7.75 -8.62 -12.56
CA ILE A 16 7.09 -9.81 -13.09
C ILE A 16 7.61 -11.06 -12.38
N THR A 17 6.68 -11.87 -11.87
CA THR A 17 6.96 -13.13 -11.15
C THR A 17 6.68 -14.35 -12.01
N SER A 18 5.75 -14.24 -12.97
CA SER A 18 5.39 -15.32 -13.88
C SER A 18 4.92 -14.79 -15.23
N VAL A 19 5.21 -15.55 -16.28
CA VAL A 19 4.72 -15.33 -17.64
C VAL A 19 3.98 -16.57 -18.08
N GLU A 20 2.70 -16.42 -18.38
CA GLU A 20 1.87 -17.48 -18.95
C GLU A 20 1.68 -17.21 -20.43
N GLY A 21 1.54 -18.26 -21.22
CA GLY A 21 1.32 -18.09 -22.65
C GLY A 21 0.76 -19.33 -23.31
N SER A 22 0.51 -19.20 -24.60
CA SER A 22 0.13 -20.32 -25.46
C SER A 22 0.87 -20.27 -26.77
N CYS A 23 1.01 -21.43 -27.39
CA CYS A 23 1.63 -21.58 -28.69
C CYS A 23 0.81 -22.48 -29.61
N ASP A 24 1.16 -22.50 -30.88
CA ASP A 24 0.51 -23.38 -31.85
C ASP A 24 0.64 -24.86 -31.46
N PRO A 25 -0.35 -25.69 -31.83
CA PRO A 25 -0.28 -27.12 -31.58
C PRO A 25 0.89 -27.75 -32.34
N ASP A 26 1.41 -28.85 -31.81
CA ASP A 26 2.49 -29.59 -32.45
C ASP A 26 1.99 -30.27 -33.72
N THR A 27 2.18 -29.60 -34.86
CA THR A 27 1.68 -30.01 -36.17
C THR A 27 2.79 -30.24 -37.18
N GLY A 28 4.06 -30.20 -36.73
CA GLY A 28 5.24 -30.35 -37.60
C GLY A 28 5.62 -29.12 -38.43
N VAL A 29 4.86 -28.02 -38.32
CA VAL A 29 5.23 -26.68 -38.83
C VAL A 29 5.77 -25.79 -37.70
N ALA A 30 6.39 -24.67 -38.07
CA ALA A 30 6.93 -23.68 -37.13
C ALA A 30 5.89 -23.29 -36.07
N THR A 31 6.14 -23.69 -34.82
CA THR A 31 5.33 -23.34 -33.66
C THR A 31 5.44 -21.84 -33.41
N ARG A 32 4.32 -21.10 -33.37
CA ARG A 32 4.33 -19.68 -33.01
C ARG A 32 3.77 -19.46 -31.62
N VAL A 33 4.29 -18.45 -30.94
CA VAL A 33 3.68 -17.93 -29.71
C VAL A 33 2.39 -17.19 -30.08
N ARG A 34 1.30 -17.56 -29.41
CA ARG A 34 -0.07 -17.10 -29.71
C ARG A 34 -0.62 -16.17 -28.65
N SER A 35 -0.23 -16.38 -27.38
CA SER A 35 -0.60 -15.47 -26.31
C SER A 35 0.48 -15.31 -25.24
N LEU A 36 0.46 -14.17 -24.54
CA LEU A 36 1.24 -13.90 -23.34
C LEU A 36 0.38 -13.17 -22.29
N THR A 37 0.59 -13.52 -21.03
CA THR A 37 -0.03 -12.91 -19.86
C THR A 37 1.02 -12.82 -18.75
N PHE A 38 1.15 -11.64 -18.12
CA PHE A 38 2.16 -11.39 -17.10
C PHE A 38 1.50 -11.31 -15.72
N LYS A 39 2.10 -11.98 -14.73
CA LYS A 39 1.74 -11.86 -13.31
C LYS A 39 2.85 -11.15 -12.56
N THR A 40 2.47 -10.29 -11.62
CA THR A 40 3.39 -9.38 -10.92
C THR A 40 3.48 -9.68 -9.42
N SER A 41 4.50 -9.13 -8.78
CA SER A 41 4.70 -9.21 -7.31
C SER A 41 3.59 -8.53 -6.51
N LYS A 42 2.84 -7.59 -7.10
CA LYS A 42 1.68 -6.93 -6.47
C LYS A 42 0.37 -7.72 -6.61
N GLY A 43 0.41 -8.93 -7.16
CA GLY A 43 -0.78 -9.75 -7.42
C GLY A 43 -1.61 -9.28 -8.62
N ARG A 44 -1.12 -8.31 -9.40
CA ARG A 44 -1.74 -7.85 -10.64
C ARG A 44 -1.43 -8.82 -11.78
N THR A 45 -2.44 -9.08 -12.62
CA THR A 45 -2.31 -9.84 -13.86
C THR A 45 -2.58 -8.91 -15.04
N SER A 46 -1.72 -8.92 -16.06
CA SER A 46 -1.95 -8.17 -17.30
C SER A 46 -3.16 -8.71 -18.08
N PRO A 47 -3.72 -7.95 -19.02
CA PRO A 47 -4.52 -8.53 -20.10
C PRO A 47 -3.75 -9.66 -20.81
N THR A 48 -4.48 -10.60 -21.39
CA THR A 48 -3.90 -11.58 -22.29
C THR A 48 -3.64 -10.94 -23.65
N TYR A 49 -2.38 -10.87 -24.04
CA TYR A 49 -1.95 -10.34 -25.33
C TYR A 49 -1.99 -11.46 -26.36
N GLY A 50 -2.82 -11.33 -27.40
CA GLY A 50 -2.98 -12.34 -28.46
C GLY A 50 -4.19 -13.23 -28.26
N SER A 51 -4.15 -14.45 -28.79
CA SER A 51 -5.28 -15.40 -28.76
C SER A 51 -4.84 -16.71 -28.12
N VAL A 52 -5.48 -17.09 -27.02
CA VAL A 52 -5.17 -18.32 -26.30
C VAL A 52 -5.43 -19.53 -27.20
N ASN A 53 -4.46 -20.43 -27.27
CA ASN A 53 -4.56 -21.71 -27.96
C ASN A 53 -4.49 -22.88 -26.96
N THR A 54 -4.66 -24.10 -27.45
CA THR A 54 -4.75 -25.32 -26.62
C THR A 54 -3.45 -25.69 -25.93
N ARG A 55 -2.29 -25.40 -26.53
CA ARG A 55 -0.97 -25.68 -25.95
C ARG A 55 -0.50 -24.47 -25.15
N THR A 56 -0.54 -24.56 -23.83
CA THR A 56 -0.10 -23.50 -22.91
C THR A 56 1.27 -23.77 -22.32
N PHE A 57 1.91 -22.71 -21.83
CA PHE A 57 3.18 -22.77 -21.11
C PHE A 57 3.22 -21.72 -19.99
N VAL A 58 4.05 -21.96 -18.99
CA VAL A 58 4.29 -21.05 -17.87
C VAL A 58 5.79 -20.95 -17.61
N PHE A 59 6.29 -19.72 -17.49
CA PHE A 59 7.61 -19.43 -16.98
C PHE A 59 7.47 -18.83 -15.58
N GLU A 60 7.96 -19.54 -14.56
CA GLU A 60 8.02 -19.05 -13.20
C GLU A 60 9.28 -19.56 -12.49
N SER A 61 9.79 -18.77 -11.56
CA SER A 61 10.89 -19.19 -10.70
C SER A 61 10.69 -18.60 -9.31
N LYS A 62 10.48 -19.47 -8.31
CA LYS A 62 10.15 -19.04 -6.95
C LYS A 62 11.25 -18.15 -6.38
N GLY A 63 10.86 -16.99 -5.84
CA GLY A 63 11.78 -16.03 -5.21
C GLY A 63 12.68 -15.29 -6.19
N ARG A 64 12.38 -15.30 -7.50
CA ARG A 64 13.17 -14.63 -8.54
C ARG A 64 12.27 -13.75 -9.39
N ALA A 65 12.84 -12.66 -9.91
CA ALA A 65 12.15 -11.76 -10.83
C ALA A 65 12.50 -12.13 -12.27
N LEU A 66 11.57 -11.93 -13.20
CA LEU A 66 11.88 -11.94 -14.62
C LEU A 66 12.81 -10.76 -14.93
N VAL A 67 13.97 -11.04 -15.51
CA VAL A 67 15.00 -10.02 -15.84
C VAL A 67 15.29 -9.90 -17.33
N GLY A 68 14.67 -10.75 -18.15
CA GLY A 68 14.82 -10.67 -19.60
C GLY A 68 14.15 -11.82 -20.32
N PHE A 69 14.14 -11.74 -21.65
CA PHE A 69 13.65 -12.77 -22.55
C PHE A 69 14.74 -13.19 -23.53
N HIS A 70 14.64 -14.41 -24.03
CA HIS A 70 15.38 -14.89 -25.20
C HIS A 70 14.42 -15.62 -26.12
N GLY A 71 14.77 -15.78 -27.40
CA GLY A 71 13.84 -16.39 -28.34
C GLY A 71 14.31 -16.41 -29.78
N ARG A 72 13.40 -16.81 -30.66
CA ARG A 72 13.55 -16.74 -32.11
C ARG A 72 12.32 -16.06 -32.69
N SER A 73 12.53 -15.21 -33.69
CA SER A 73 11.46 -14.48 -34.35
C SER A 73 11.71 -14.35 -35.84
N GLY A 74 10.64 -14.41 -36.62
CA GLY A 74 10.57 -14.02 -38.03
C GLY A 74 9.42 -13.04 -38.22
N TRP A 75 8.42 -13.42 -39.03
CA TRP A 75 7.17 -12.65 -39.15
C TRP A 75 6.32 -12.67 -37.88
N ALA A 76 6.57 -13.61 -36.97
CA ALA A 76 5.97 -13.73 -35.65
C ALA A 76 7.04 -14.20 -34.65
N ILE A 77 6.68 -14.28 -33.36
CA ILE A 77 7.53 -14.90 -32.34
C ILE A 77 7.41 -16.42 -32.49
N ASP A 78 8.48 -17.08 -32.91
CA ASP A 78 8.53 -18.54 -33.13
C ASP A 78 8.92 -19.29 -31.84
N ALA A 79 9.71 -18.66 -30.97
CA ALA A 79 10.05 -19.21 -29.67
C ALA A 79 10.33 -18.09 -28.69
N ILE A 80 9.95 -18.30 -27.44
CA ILE A 80 10.24 -17.40 -26.32
C ILE A 80 10.69 -18.23 -25.13
N GLY A 81 11.62 -17.69 -24.37
CA GLY A 81 12.10 -18.17 -23.09
C GLY A 81 12.38 -16.97 -22.18
N ALA A 82 12.54 -17.22 -20.89
CA ALA A 82 12.61 -16.21 -19.85
C ALA A 82 13.85 -16.40 -18.98
N TYR A 83 14.55 -15.30 -18.71
CA TYR A 83 15.61 -15.26 -17.71
C TYR A 83 15.06 -14.81 -16.37
N PHE A 84 15.38 -15.55 -15.31
CA PHE A 84 15.04 -15.20 -13.94
C PHE A 84 16.29 -14.84 -13.15
N GLY A 85 16.32 -13.64 -12.59
CA GLY A 85 17.42 -13.10 -11.79
C GLY A 85 17.06 -13.06 -10.29
N PRO A 86 18.02 -12.71 -9.42
CA PRO A 86 17.69 -12.34 -8.05
C PRO A 86 16.67 -11.20 -8.05
N LEU A 87 15.93 -11.06 -6.95
CA LEU A 87 15.03 -9.92 -6.77
C LEU A 87 15.80 -8.60 -6.94
N PRO A 88 15.15 -7.53 -7.44
CA PRO A 88 15.79 -6.22 -7.56
C PRO A 88 16.47 -5.86 -6.23
N ILE A 89 17.76 -5.56 -6.27
CA ILE A 89 18.60 -5.32 -5.08
C ILE A 89 18.09 -4.08 -4.31
N ASP A 90 17.47 -3.15 -5.03
CA ASP A 90 16.87 -1.92 -4.50
C ASP A 90 15.35 -2.02 -4.35
N LEU A 91 14.82 -3.20 -4.01
CA LEU A 91 13.44 -3.26 -3.52
C LEU A 91 13.36 -2.35 -2.29
N PRO A 92 12.45 -1.36 -2.26
CA PRO A 92 12.20 -0.64 -1.04
C PRO A 92 11.86 -1.68 0.02
N PRO A 93 12.47 -1.59 1.22
CA PRO A 93 12.24 -2.57 2.27
C PRO A 93 10.74 -2.72 2.48
N PRO A 94 10.24 -3.96 2.60
CA PRO A 94 8.81 -4.20 2.72
C PRO A 94 8.28 -3.37 3.88
N ALA A 95 7.19 -2.66 3.63
CA ALA A 95 6.57 -1.84 4.66
C ALA A 95 6.24 -2.71 5.87
N GLU A 96 6.63 -2.23 7.04
CA GLU A 96 6.43 -2.92 8.31
C GLU A 96 5.18 -2.36 8.98
N LYS A 97 4.26 -3.25 9.33
CA LYS A 97 3.06 -2.92 10.11
C LYS A 97 3.41 -2.95 11.60
N LEU A 98 3.56 -1.77 12.21
CA LEU A 98 3.85 -1.67 13.65
C LEU A 98 2.60 -1.98 14.49
N GLN A 99 2.83 -2.46 15.71
CA GLN A 99 1.75 -2.78 16.66
C GLN A 99 0.95 -1.52 17.00
N ALA A 100 -0.38 -1.59 16.83
CA ALA A 100 -1.28 -0.50 17.20
C ALA A 100 -1.40 -0.36 18.72
N LYS A 101 -1.61 0.88 19.20
CA LYS A 101 -1.75 1.26 20.61
C LYS A 101 -3.17 1.79 20.86
N GLY A 102 -3.71 1.58 22.06
CA GLY A 102 -5.06 2.00 22.44
C GLY A 102 -5.89 0.88 23.06
N GLY A 103 -7.21 1.05 23.03
CA GLY A 103 -8.20 0.09 23.51
C GLY A 103 -8.46 -1.08 22.55
N ASP A 104 -9.32 -2.00 22.98
CA ASP A 104 -9.66 -3.25 22.28
C ASP A 104 -11.02 -3.21 21.55
N GLY A 105 -11.78 -2.13 21.70
CA GLY A 105 -13.08 -1.93 21.07
C GLY A 105 -13.02 -1.59 19.58
N GLY A 106 -14.18 -1.61 18.94
CA GLY A 106 -14.35 -1.22 17.53
C GLY A 106 -13.91 -2.25 16.49
N ASP A 107 -14.27 -1.96 15.25
CA ASP A 107 -13.97 -2.78 14.08
C ASP A 107 -12.60 -2.42 13.51
N LEU A 108 -11.91 -3.44 12.98
CA LEU A 108 -10.60 -3.29 12.36
C LEU A 108 -10.68 -2.48 11.06
N TRP A 109 -9.75 -1.55 10.91
CA TRP A 109 -9.53 -0.83 9.65
C TRP A 109 -8.03 -0.78 9.34
N ASP A 110 -7.71 -0.77 8.05
CA ASP A 110 -6.34 -0.69 7.54
C ASP A 110 -6.37 -0.02 6.16
N ASP A 111 -5.74 1.15 6.04
CA ASP A 111 -5.70 1.86 4.76
C ASP A 111 -4.71 1.23 3.77
N GLY A 112 -3.76 0.44 4.27
CA GLY A 112 -2.65 -0.14 3.54
C GLY A 112 -1.43 0.77 3.47
N VAL A 113 -0.58 0.50 2.47
CA VAL A 113 0.75 1.14 2.30
C VAL A 113 0.74 2.05 1.06
N PHE A 114 1.33 3.24 1.22
CA PHE A 114 1.42 4.31 0.23
C PHE A 114 2.86 4.83 0.08
N ASP A 115 3.08 5.83 -0.78
CA ASP A 115 4.42 6.43 -0.98
C ASP A 115 4.72 7.48 0.11
N GLY A 116 3.66 8.11 0.62
CA GLY A 116 3.70 9.10 1.70
C GLY A 116 2.31 9.60 2.07
N VAL A 117 2.22 10.24 3.24
CA VAL A 117 1.00 10.90 3.72
C VAL A 117 0.99 12.33 3.20
N LYS A 118 -0.09 12.73 2.53
CA LYS A 118 -0.29 14.10 2.05
C LYS A 118 -0.96 14.96 3.12
N LYS A 119 -2.06 14.45 3.69
CA LYS A 119 -2.91 15.24 4.58
C LYS A 119 -3.63 14.36 5.59
N ILE A 120 -3.69 14.84 6.82
CA ILE A 120 -4.37 14.21 7.95
C ILE A 120 -5.55 15.09 8.34
N TYR A 121 -6.68 14.45 8.59
CA TYR A 121 -7.90 15.06 9.08
C TYR A 121 -8.24 14.41 10.43
N VAL A 122 -8.38 15.22 11.49
CA VAL A 122 -8.74 14.73 12.83
C VAL A 122 -10.02 15.39 13.30
N GLY A 123 -11.03 14.57 13.56
CA GLY A 123 -12.35 14.99 14.03
C GLY A 123 -12.45 14.79 15.53
N GLN A 124 -12.78 15.85 16.26
CA GLN A 124 -12.94 15.80 17.70
C GLN A 124 -14.38 15.43 18.10
N GLY A 125 -14.53 14.75 19.23
CA GLY A 125 -15.79 14.46 19.89
C GLY A 125 -15.72 14.71 21.39
N GLU A 126 -16.78 14.37 22.11
CA GLU A 126 -16.92 14.65 23.54
C GLU A 126 -15.81 14.00 24.39
N ASN A 127 -15.34 12.82 23.96
CA ASN A 127 -14.35 12.00 24.68
C ASN A 127 -12.94 12.06 24.07
N GLY A 128 -12.67 12.97 23.12
CA GLY A 128 -11.37 13.11 22.46
C GLY A 128 -11.44 12.93 20.94
N VAL A 129 -10.64 12.02 20.38
CA VAL A 129 -10.58 11.82 18.92
C VAL A 129 -11.71 10.89 18.45
N SER A 130 -12.70 11.44 17.77
CA SER A 130 -13.86 10.68 17.31
C SER A 130 -13.65 10.03 15.95
N SER A 131 -12.90 10.70 15.06
CA SER A 131 -12.66 10.22 13.71
C SER A 131 -11.35 10.70 13.13
N VAL A 132 -10.82 9.92 12.19
CA VAL A 132 -9.63 10.27 11.41
C VAL A 132 -9.86 9.96 9.93
N LYS A 133 -9.25 10.75 9.07
CA LYS A 133 -9.23 10.54 7.62
C LYS A 133 -7.89 10.98 7.06
N PHE A 134 -7.48 10.33 5.96
CA PHE A 134 -6.16 10.54 5.37
C PHE A 134 -6.21 10.66 3.85
N GLU A 135 -5.35 11.53 3.31
CA GLU A 135 -4.95 11.54 1.91
C GLU A 135 -3.51 11.10 1.78
N TYR A 136 -3.22 10.28 0.77
CA TYR A 136 -1.91 9.70 0.53
C TYR A 136 -1.43 9.94 -0.89
N HIS A 137 -0.12 9.97 -1.09
CA HIS A 137 0.51 9.88 -2.40
C HIS A 137 0.69 8.42 -2.80
N LYS A 138 0.31 8.07 -4.03
CA LYS A 138 0.58 6.76 -4.65
C LYS A 138 0.73 6.90 -6.16
N ASN A 139 1.87 6.51 -6.71
CA ASN A 139 2.16 6.49 -8.15
C ASN A 139 1.83 7.84 -8.82
N ASN A 140 2.40 8.93 -8.28
CA ASN A 140 2.14 10.32 -8.70
C ASN A 140 0.68 10.80 -8.63
N SER A 141 -0.21 10.04 -7.96
CA SER A 141 -1.60 10.42 -7.74
C SER A 141 -1.90 10.61 -6.25
N VAL A 142 -3.00 11.30 -5.94
CA VAL A 142 -3.50 11.45 -4.56
C VAL A 142 -4.69 10.52 -4.35
N ILE A 143 -4.62 9.71 -3.30
CA ILE A 143 -5.66 8.76 -2.91
C ILE A 143 -6.26 9.22 -1.58
N ALA A 144 -7.54 9.57 -1.57
CA ALA A 144 -8.28 9.83 -0.35
C ALA A 144 -8.91 8.52 0.17
N LYS A 145 -8.75 8.25 1.46
CA LYS A 145 -9.43 7.13 2.13
C LYS A 145 -10.70 7.60 2.84
N GLY A 146 -11.54 6.62 3.18
CA GLY A 146 -12.78 6.85 3.91
C GLY A 146 -12.52 7.32 5.35
N ASP A 147 -13.56 7.81 6.01
CA ASP A 147 -13.49 8.19 7.41
C ASP A 147 -13.46 6.93 8.29
N HIS A 148 -12.58 6.95 9.29
CA HIS A 148 -12.56 5.98 10.38
C HIS A 148 -13.15 6.64 11.62
N GLY A 149 -14.08 5.98 12.31
CA GLY A 149 -14.84 6.59 13.40
C GLY A 149 -16.05 7.41 12.91
N LYS A 150 -16.67 8.19 13.81
CA LYS A 150 -17.83 9.04 13.44
C LYS A 150 -17.48 10.51 13.49
N LYS A 151 -17.63 11.18 12.34
CA LYS A 151 -17.52 12.63 12.23
C LYS A 151 -18.59 13.32 13.09
N THR A 152 -18.18 14.31 13.87
CA THR A 152 -19.09 15.15 14.66
C THR A 152 -19.40 16.46 13.93
N MET A 153 -20.29 17.27 14.51
CA MET A 153 -20.63 18.60 14.01
C MET A 153 -19.46 19.60 14.10
N LEU A 154 -18.41 19.28 14.86
CA LEU A 154 -17.22 20.13 15.02
C LEU A 154 -16.32 20.13 13.77
N GLY A 155 -16.53 19.20 12.84
CA GLY A 155 -15.75 19.13 11.60
C GLY A 155 -14.38 18.47 11.79
N TYR A 156 -13.45 18.80 10.89
CA TYR A 156 -12.09 18.29 10.89
C TYR A 156 -11.10 19.42 11.09
N GLU A 157 -10.10 19.16 11.93
CA GLU A 157 -8.84 19.88 11.87
C GLU A 157 -7.90 19.18 10.90
N GLU A 158 -7.10 19.97 10.19
CA GLU A 158 -6.28 19.49 9.09
C GLU A 158 -4.79 19.69 9.36
N PHE A 159 -3.99 18.70 9.00
CA PHE A 159 -2.54 18.78 9.01
C PHE A 159 -2.00 18.30 7.66
N GLU A 160 -1.58 19.25 6.84
CA GLU A 160 -1.06 19.02 5.48
C GLU A 160 0.46 19.02 5.47
N LEU A 161 1.06 18.07 4.75
CA LEU A 161 2.50 17.87 4.66
C LEU A 161 3.04 18.29 3.29
N ASP A 162 4.24 18.86 3.30
CA ASP A 162 4.97 19.28 2.10
C ASP A 162 5.74 18.12 1.44
N PHE A 163 5.00 17.15 0.86
CA PHE A 163 5.57 15.98 0.19
C PHE A 163 6.34 16.37 -1.09
N PRO A 164 7.51 15.75 -1.39
CA PRO A 164 8.15 14.64 -0.68
C PRO A 164 9.12 15.08 0.43
N SER A 165 9.27 16.38 0.66
CA SER A 165 10.31 16.91 1.55
C SER A 165 9.95 16.83 3.04
N GLU A 166 8.66 16.79 3.37
CA GLU A 166 8.12 16.55 4.71
C GLU A 166 7.45 15.17 4.80
N TYR A 167 7.78 14.41 5.84
CA TYR A 167 7.22 13.10 6.12
C TYR A 167 7.11 12.85 7.63
N ILE A 168 6.14 12.04 8.02
CA ILE A 168 5.87 11.71 9.43
C ILE A 168 6.91 10.70 9.92
N THR A 169 7.50 10.97 11.07
CA THR A 169 8.51 10.12 11.73
C THR A 169 7.98 9.45 12.98
N ALA A 170 7.01 10.07 13.67
CA ALA A 170 6.39 9.50 14.85
C ALA A 170 4.95 9.96 15.06
N VAL A 171 4.18 9.14 15.78
CA VAL A 171 2.86 9.50 16.31
C VAL A 171 2.88 9.39 17.82
N GLU A 172 2.58 10.49 18.49
CA GLU A 172 2.27 10.52 19.91
C GLU A 172 0.75 10.48 20.08
N GLY A 173 0.30 9.78 21.11
CA GLY A 173 -1.10 9.82 21.47
C GLY A 173 -1.34 9.47 22.93
N CYS A 174 -2.55 9.73 23.35
CA CYS A 174 -3.09 9.28 24.63
C CYS A 174 -4.33 8.44 24.39
N PHE A 175 -4.58 7.51 25.30
CA PHE A 175 -5.82 6.74 25.32
C PHE A 175 -6.31 6.60 26.75
N ASP A 176 -7.62 6.50 26.92
CA ASP A 176 -8.21 6.28 28.24
C ASP A 176 -9.54 5.56 28.14
N LYS A 177 -9.96 4.92 29.23
CA LYS A 177 -11.32 4.40 29.36
C LYS A 177 -12.21 5.49 29.95
N VAL A 178 -12.77 6.31 29.07
CA VAL A 178 -13.64 7.43 29.45
C VAL A 178 -14.97 6.91 30.00
N ILE A 179 -15.54 7.63 30.97
CA ILE A 179 -16.83 7.30 31.58
C ILE A 179 -17.92 7.33 30.49
N GLY A 180 -18.54 6.18 30.24
CA GLY A 180 -19.56 6.02 29.20
C GLY A 180 -19.10 5.26 27.95
N SER A 181 -17.78 5.09 27.76
CA SER A 181 -17.24 4.25 26.69
C SER A 181 -17.07 2.80 27.16
N GLU A 182 -17.47 1.84 26.32
CA GLU A 182 -17.37 0.41 26.64
C GLU A 182 -15.91 -0.07 26.69
N SER A 183 -15.03 0.56 25.89
CA SER A 183 -13.60 0.28 25.78
C SER A 183 -12.78 1.58 25.79
N GLY A 184 -11.45 1.45 25.91
CA GLY A 184 -10.54 2.59 25.81
C GLY A 184 -10.62 3.27 24.44
N VAL A 185 -10.56 4.59 24.43
CA VAL A 185 -10.59 5.44 23.23
C VAL A 185 -9.34 6.29 23.17
N ILE A 186 -8.93 6.64 21.95
CA ILE A 186 -7.84 7.58 21.71
C ILE A 186 -8.33 8.98 22.03
N THR A 187 -7.73 9.59 23.05
CA THR A 187 -8.13 10.91 23.53
C THR A 187 -7.33 12.02 22.88
N MET A 188 -6.08 11.73 22.47
CA MET A 188 -5.17 12.70 21.87
C MET A 188 -4.33 12.06 20.76
N LEU A 189 -4.07 12.83 19.70
CA LEU A 189 -3.08 12.52 18.67
C LEU A 189 -2.21 13.75 18.37
N LYS A 190 -0.92 13.51 18.15
CA LYS A 190 0.06 14.51 17.74
C LYS A 190 1.08 13.85 16.82
N PHE A 191 1.34 14.48 15.68
CA PHE A 191 2.18 13.93 14.63
C PHE A 191 3.50 14.68 14.57
N LYS A 192 4.62 13.95 14.63
CA LYS A 192 5.96 14.50 14.43
C LYS A 192 6.43 14.20 13.02
N THR A 193 6.95 15.22 12.34
CA THR A 193 7.58 15.11 11.03
C THR A 193 9.07 15.36 11.14
N ASN A 194 9.80 15.10 10.05
CA ASN A 194 11.21 15.47 9.93
C ASN A 194 11.46 17.00 9.97
N LYS A 195 10.41 17.83 9.85
CA LYS A 195 10.53 19.30 9.84
C LYS A 195 9.89 19.98 11.05
N ARG A 196 8.77 19.46 11.56
CA ARG A 196 7.96 20.10 12.61
C ARG A 196 7.06 19.10 13.33
N THR A 197 6.32 19.59 14.31
CA THR A 197 5.27 18.85 15.00
C THR A 197 3.92 19.48 14.67
N SER A 198 2.89 18.65 14.51
CA SER A 198 1.51 19.11 14.34
C SER A 198 0.99 19.81 15.61
N PRO A 199 -0.12 20.55 15.52
CA PRO A 199 -0.94 20.85 16.68
C PRO A 199 -1.34 19.56 17.42
N GLN A 200 -1.70 19.71 18.68
CA GLN A 200 -2.34 18.64 19.44
C GLN A 200 -3.81 18.54 19.04
N PHE A 201 -4.24 17.33 18.69
CA PHE A 201 -5.66 17.05 18.43
C PHE A 201 -6.23 16.28 19.61
N GLY A 202 -7.34 16.77 20.18
CA GLY A 202 -7.95 16.17 21.36
C GLY A 202 -7.26 16.53 22.70
N LEU A 203 -7.48 15.70 23.72
CA LEU A 203 -7.18 15.99 25.12
C LEU A 203 -6.20 14.97 25.71
N GLU A 204 -5.13 15.46 26.33
CA GLU A 204 -4.18 14.61 27.05
C GLU A 204 -4.88 13.85 28.18
N SER A 205 -4.52 12.59 28.33
CA SER A 205 -4.94 11.72 29.43
C SER A 205 -3.73 11.01 30.03
N ALA A 206 -3.97 10.24 31.10
CA ALA A 206 -2.89 9.62 31.88
C ALA A 206 -2.09 8.56 31.10
N SER A 207 -2.71 7.83 30.17
CA SER A 207 -2.03 6.76 29.43
C SER A 207 -1.59 7.27 28.06
N SER A 208 -0.30 7.52 27.91
CA SER A 208 0.31 7.95 26.64
C SER A 208 1.03 6.82 25.92
N PHE A 209 1.22 6.99 24.62
CA PHE A 209 2.01 6.10 23.78
C PHE A 209 2.77 6.88 22.72
N LEU A 210 3.86 6.28 22.24
CA LEU A 210 4.66 6.74 21.13
C LEU A 210 4.81 5.60 20.13
N ILE A 211 4.55 5.89 18.86
CA ILE A 211 4.79 4.97 17.75
C ILE A 211 5.84 5.61 16.84
N GLU A 212 7.05 5.07 16.90
CA GLU A 212 8.17 5.50 16.07
C GLU A 212 9.05 4.30 15.73
N LYS A 213 9.84 4.45 14.66
CA LYS A 213 10.91 3.52 14.32
C LYS A 213 12.08 4.31 13.74
N GLU A 214 13.23 4.21 14.38
CA GLU A 214 14.42 4.96 14.00
C GLU A 214 14.83 4.65 12.56
N GLY A 215 15.03 5.70 11.75
CA GLY A 215 15.42 5.59 10.35
C GLY A 215 14.27 5.21 9.40
N TYR A 216 13.01 5.34 9.82
CA TYR A 216 11.84 5.05 9.00
C TYR A 216 10.88 6.24 8.94
N LYS A 217 10.13 6.34 7.84
CA LYS A 217 8.96 7.21 7.68
C LYS A 217 7.65 6.42 7.74
N ILE A 218 6.58 7.08 8.19
CA ILE A 218 5.22 6.53 8.21
C ILE A 218 4.53 6.78 6.86
N VAL A 219 3.93 5.73 6.31
CA VAL A 219 3.33 5.71 4.96
C VAL A 219 1.93 5.12 4.91
N GLY A 220 1.31 4.86 6.05
CA GLY A 220 -0.03 4.29 6.14
C GLY A 220 -0.48 4.16 7.58
N PHE A 221 -1.79 4.09 7.77
CA PHE A 221 -2.42 3.98 9.09
C PHE A 221 -3.36 2.77 9.15
N HIS A 222 -3.46 2.18 10.34
CA HIS A 222 -4.39 1.10 10.66
C HIS A 222 -4.84 1.21 12.11
N GLY A 223 -5.90 0.50 12.48
CA GLY A 223 -6.39 0.55 13.84
C GLY A 223 -7.74 -0.10 14.04
N LYS A 224 -8.44 0.36 15.08
CA LYS A 224 -9.82 -0.02 15.38
C LYS A 224 -10.68 1.19 15.65
N ALA A 225 -11.89 1.21 15.10
CA ALA A 225 -12.81 2.33 15.26
C ALA A 225 -14.27 1.87 15.30
N SER A 226 -15.11 2.66 15.96
CA SER A 226 -16.57 2.51 15.97
C SER A 226 -17.21 3.90 15.76
N HIS A 227 -17.89 4.44 16.76
CA HIS A 227 -18.18 5.87 16.84
C HIS A 227 -16.94 6.72 17.19
N GLU A 228 -15.96 6.10 17.87
CA GLU A 228 -14.73 6.72 18.32
C GLU A 228 -13.52 5.91 17.82
N ILE A 229 -12.33 6.48 17.87
CA ILE A 229 -11.09 5.76 17.58
C ILE A 229 -10.68 5.00 18.83
N HIS A 230 -10.54 3.68 18.75
CA HIS A 230 -10.12 2.85 19.89
C HIS A 230 -8.63 2.54 19.85
N GLN A 231 -8.12 2.21 18.67
CA GLN A 231 -6.73 1.79 18.48
C GLN A 231 -6.13 2.49 17.26
N PHE A 232 -4.86 2.86 17.36
CA PHE A 232 -4.12 3.55 16.31
C PHE A 232 -2.75 2.92 16.08
N GLY A 233 -2.41 2.66 14.83
CA GLY A 233 -1.18 2.03 14.39
C GLY A 233 -0.74 2.56 13.03
N VAL A 234 0.50 2.24 12.66
CA VAL A 234 1.14 2.78 11.45
C VAL A 234 1.83 1.69 10.64
N HIS A 235 1.98 1.97 9.34
CA HIS A 235 2.89 1.27 8.43
C HIS A 235 4.11 2.14 8.19
N VAL A 236 5.31 1.56 8.26
CA VAL A 236 6.58 2.27 8.11
C VAL A 236 7.46 1.68 7.01
N VAL A 237 8.21 2.54 6.33
CA VAL A 237 9.28 2.18 5.39
C VAL A 237 10.53 2.99 5.73
N PRO A 238 11.75 2.49 5.46
CA PRO A 238 12.98 3.26 5.63
C PRO A 238 12.98 4.59 4.87
#